data_AF-A0A523G9I8-F1
#
_entry.id   AF-A0A523G9I8-F1
#
_cell.length_a   1.000
_cell.length_b   1.000
_cell.length_c   1.000
_cell.angle_alpha   90.00
_cell.angle_beta   90.00
_cell.angle_gamma   90.00
#
_symmetry.space_group_name_H-M   'P 1'
#
loop_
_entity.id
_entity.type
_entity.pdbx_description
1 polymer ?
#
loop_
_entity_poly.entity_id
_entity_poly.type
_entity_poly.pdbx_seq_one_letter_code
_entity_poly.pdbx_strand_id
1 'polypeptide(L)'
;MKKILITGCSSGFGYNSAKYFAEKGQHVYATMRNINGKNATSATELSDFANSNDLKLEVIEMDVTSDESVNSAVSQIPEVDVLINNAGMGFGGPIEAFSSAQFL
;
A
#
# COMPACT_ATOMS: atom_id res chain seq x y z
N MET A 1 7.84 10.65 15.84
CA MET A 1 6.86 10.20 14.83
C MET A 1 7.59 10.12 13.51
N LYS A 2 7.57 8.97 12.86
CA LYS A 2 8.20 8.71 11.56
C LYS A 2 7.13 8.63 10.48
N LYS A 3 7.45 9.09 9.28
CA LYS A 3 6.62 9.03 8.06
C LYS A 3 6.96 7.76 7.29
N ILE A 4 6.04 6.81 7.29
CA ILE A 4 6.25 5.45 6.76
C ILE A 4 5.39 5.27 5.51
N LEU A 5 6.03 5.07 4.36
CA LEU A 5 5.36 4.72 3.11
C LEU A 5 5.37 3.20 2.95
N ILE A 6 4.19 2.58 2.81
CA ILE A 6 4.04 1.13 2.65
C ILE A 6 3.29 0.85 1.35
N THR A 7 3.89 0.02 0.48
CA THR A 7 3.25 -0.40 -0.78
C THR A 7 2.47 -1.71 -0.60
N GLY A 8 1.33 -1.84 -1.28
CA GLY A 8 0.56 -3.09 -1.28
C GLY A 8 -0.24 -3.33 0.01
N CYS A 9 -0.98 -2.32 0.47
CA CYS A 9 -1.73 -2.36 1.73
C CYS A 9 -3.18 -2.87 1.61
N SER A 10 -3.58 -3.45 0.48
CA SER A 10 -4.96 -3.95 0.31
C SER A 10 -5.24 -5.23 1.11
N SER A 11 -4.22 -5.99 1.50
CA SER A 11 -4.36 -7.20 2.30
C SER A 11 -3.03 -7.61 2.95
N GLY A 12 -3.04 -8.72 3.71
CA GLY A 12 -1.84 -9.41 4.16
C GLY A 12 -0.90 -8.56 5.02
N PHE A 13 0.40 -8.74 4.82
CA PHE A 13 1.43 -8.07 5.62
C PHE A 13 1.42 -6.54 5.45
N GLY A 14 1.14 -6.02 4.25
CA GLY A 14 1.05 -4.57 4.03
C GLY A 14 -0.07 -3.95 4.86
N TYR A 15 -1.28 -4.53 4.79
CA TYR A 15 -2.45 -4.06 5.55
C TYR A 15 -2.19 -4.11 7.07
N ASN A 16 -1.68 -5.23 7.58
CA ASN A 16 -1.40 -5.39 9.02
C ASN A 16 -0.27 -4.48 9.49
N SER A 17 0.77 -4.27 8.67
CA SER A 17 1.86 -3.35 8.98
C SER A 17 1.37 -1.91 9.05
N ALA A 18 0.48 -1.51 8.14
CA ALA A 18 -0.09 -0.17 8.15
C ALA A 18 -0.85 0.11 9.46
N LYS A 19 -1.72 -0.82 9.88
CA LYS A 19 -2.41 -0.72 11.17
C LYS A 19 -1.43 -0.69 12.34
N TYR A 20 -0.50 -1.63 12.38
CA TYR A 20 0.47 -1.77 13.46
C TYR A 20 1.29 -0.48 13.65
N PHE A 21 1.86 0.08 12.59
CA PHE A 21 2.68 1.29 12.71
C PHE A 21 1.84 2.52 13.08
N ALA A 22 0.61 2.61 12.59
CA ALA A 22 -0.31 3.68 12.96
C ALA A 22 -0.66 3.60 14.46
N GLU A 23 -0.97 2.42 14.99
CA GLU A 23 -1.19 2.17 16.43
C GLU A 23 0.05 2.48 17.28
N LYS A 24 1.26 2.38 16.71
CA LYS A 24 2.52 2.81 17.35
C LYS A 24 2.78 4.32 17.25
N GLY A 25 1.79 5.11 16.84
CA GLY A 25 1.87 6.57 16.76
C GLY A 25 2.79 7.08 15.64
N GLN A 26 3.00 6.27 14.59
CA GLN A 26 3.70 6.71 13.37
C GLN A 26 2.69 7.27 12.37
N HIS A 27 3.17 8.08 11.43
CA HIS A 27 2.36 8.56 10.32
C HIS A 27 2.54 7.61 9.14
N VAL A 28 1.49 6.90 8.77
CA VAL A 28 1.53 5.85 7.75
C VAL A 28 0.84 6.33 6.47
N TYR A 29 1.55 6.26 5.35
CA TYR A 29 1.01 6.37 4.00
C TYR A 29 0.83 4.95 3.45
N ALA A 30 -0.39 4.43 3.55
CA ALA A 30 -0.74 3.08 3.13
C ALA A 30 -1.21 3.10 1.67
N THR A 31 -0.41 2.53 0.76
CA THR A 31 -0.74 2.61 -0.66
C THR A 31 -1.24 1.29 -1.23
N MET A 32 -2.18 1.39 -2.17
CA MET A 32 -2.69 0.26 -2.94
C MET A 32 -3.31 0.77 -4.25
N ARG A 33 -3.50 -0.14 -5.20
CA ARG A 33 -4.08 0.16 -6.51
C ARG A 33 -5.59 0.15 -6.46
N ASN A 34 -6.28 0.85 -7.36
CA ASN A 34 -7.72 0.70 -7.59
C ASN A 34 -8.53 0.89 -6.31
N ILE A 35 -8.28 1.97 -5.55
CA ILE A 35 -8.99 2.28 -4.29
C ILE A 35 -10.47 2.61 -4.52
N ASN A 36 -10.87 2.88 -5.77
CA ASN A 36 -12.26 3.04 -6.18
C ASN A 36 -12.80 1.81 -6.94
N GLY A 37 -12.02 0.73 -7.02
CA GLY A 37 -12.36 -0.49 -7.75
C GLY A 37 -12.21 -1.72 -6.86
N LYS A 38 -11.44 -2.71 -7.33
CA LYS A 38 -11.29 -4.01 -6.64
C LYS A 38 -10.78 -3.93 -5.20
N ASN A 39 -10.10 -2.84 -4.82
CA ASN A 39 -9.56 -2.66 -3.47
C ASN A 39 -10.34 -1.62 -2.65
N ALA A 40 -11.53 -1.18 -3.11
CA ALA A 40 -12.32 -0.16 -2.42
C ALA A 40 -12.69 -0.54 -0.99
N THR A 41 -13.13 -1.78 -0.77
CA THR A 41 -13.45 -2.29 0.57
C THR A 41 -12.26 -2.15 1.52
N SER A 42 -11.08 -2.63 1.12
CA SER A 42 -9.87 -2.55 1.95
C SER A 42 -9.42 -1.11 2.20
N ALA A 43 -9.56 -0.23 1.19
CA ALA A 43 -9.24 1.19 1.32
C ALA A 43 -10.18 1.88 2.33
N THR A 44 -11.49 1.63 2.24
CA THR A 44 -12.49 2.14 3.19
C THR A 44 -12.24 1.60 4.59
N GLU A 45 -12.06 0.30 4.76
CA GLU A 45 -11.81 -0.33 6.07
C GLU A 45 -10.57 0.23 6.77
N LEU A 46 -9.48 0.45 6.02
CA LEU A 46 -8.24 0.98 6.59
C LEU A 46 -8.39 2.48 6.98
N SER A 47 -9.15 3.23 6.18
CA SER A 47 -9.47 4.64 6.48
C SER A 47 -10.41 4.76 7.69
N ASP A 48 -11.45 3.93 7.77
CA ASP A 48 -12.39 3.87 8.88
C ASP A 48 -11.69 3.44 10.18
N PHE A 49 -10.78 2.47 10.09
CA PHE A 49 -9.93 2.07 11.20
C PHE A 49 -9.09 3.25 11.72
N ALA A 50 -8.47 4.02 10.83
CA ALA A 50 -7.68 5.20 11.22
C ALA A 50 -8.55 6.26 11.90
N ASN A 51 -9.69 6.60 11.29
CA ASN A 51 -10.63 7.60 11.80
C ASN A 51 -11.20 7.20 13.17
N SER A 52 -11.62 5.95 13.34
CA SER A 52 -12.25 5.46 14.57
C SER A 52 -11.29 5.40 15.77
N ASN A 53 -9.98 5.38 15.50
CA ASN A 53 -8.93 5.28 16.52
C ASN A 53 -8.06 6.55 16.61
N ASP A 54 -8.42 7.64 15.91
CA ASP A 54 -7.65 8.90 15.83
C ASP A 54 -6.17 8.68 15.46
N LEU A 55 -5.93 7.83 14.46
CA LEU A 55 -4.59 7.46 14.01
C LEU A 55 -4.15 8.27 12.79
N LYS A 56 -2.84 8.53 12.69
CA LYS A 56 -2.23 9.15 11.49
C LYS A 56 -1.96 8.08 10.42
N LEU A 57 -3.00 7.64 9.74
CA LEU A 57 -2.91 6.75 8.59
C LEU A 57 -3.73 7.31 7.43
N GLU A 58 -3.10 7.42 6.27
CA GLU A 58 -3.71 7.89 5.03
C GLU A 58 -3.64 6.80 3.96
N VAL A 59 -4.76 6.57 3.27
CA VAL A 59 -4.80 5.68 2.12
C VAL A 59 -4.57 6.49 0.84
N ILE A 60 -3.57 6.11 0.06
CA ILE A 60 -3.21 6.79 -1.20
C ILE A 60 -3.23 5.77 -2.35
N GLU A 61 -3.87 6.12 -3.46
CA GLU A 61 -3.85 5.28 -4.65
C GLU A 61 -2.45 5.25 -5.27
N MET A 62 -1.86 4.07 -5.43
CA MET A 62 -0.57 3.91 -6.10
C MET A 62 -0.43 2.54 -6.76
N ASP A 63 -0.15 2.55 -8.05
CA ASP A 63 0.36 1.40 -8.82
C ASP A 63 1.86 1.49 -8.98
N VAL A 64 2.58 0.58 -8.31
CA VAL A 64 4.05 0.50 -8.35
C VAL A 64 4.59 0.13 -9.73
N THR A 65 3.74 -0.34 -10.66
CA THR A 65 4.14 -0.64 -12.05
C THR A 65 3.95 0.55 -13.00
N SER A 66 3.52 1.72 -12.49
CA SER A 66 3.29 2.93 -13.29
C SER A 66 4.02 4.11 -12.67
N ASP A 67 5.05 4.61 -13.36
CA ASP A 67 5.82 5.78 -12.90
C ASP A 67 4.92 7.01 -12.70
N GLU A 68 3.92 7.19 -13.57
CA GLU A 68 2.93 8.28 -13.43
C GLU A 68 2.12 8.13 -12.14
N SER A 69 1.69 6.91 -11.82
CA SER A 69 0.97 6.63 -10.57
C SER A 69 1.84 6.85 -9.35
N VAL A 70 3.09 6.39 -9.38
CA VAL A 70 4.07 6.62 -8.30
C VAL A 70 4.33 8.10 -8.10
N ASN A 71 4.59 8.85 -9.17
CA ASN A 71 4.84 10.29 -9.09
C ASN A 71 3.62 11.06 -8.54
N SER A 72 2.41 10.69 -8.96
CA SER A 72 1.17 11.27 -8.45
C SER A 72 0.98 11.01 -6.94
N ALA A 73 1.20 9.77 -6.49
CA ALA A 73 1.13 9.41 -5.08
C ALA A 73 2.19 10.12 -4.23
N VAL A 74 3.45 10.10 -4.67
CA VAL A 74 4.58 10.69 -3.93
C VAL A 74 4.47 12.22 -3.88
N SER A 75 3.85 12.87 -4.88
CA SER A 75 3.60 14.32 -4.82
C SER A 75 2.71 14.76 -3.64
N GLN A 76 1.91 13.83 -3.08
CA GLN A 76 1.07 14.07 -1.90
C GLN A 76 1.84 13.83 -0.59
N ILE A 77 3.04 13.26 -0.66
CA ILE A 77 3.85 12.83 0.48
C ILE A 77 5.07 13.75 0.58
N PRO A 78 5.08 14.72 1.51
CA PRO A 78 6.14 15.74 1.57
C PRO A 78 7.49 15.16 2.00
N GLU A 79 7.52 14.04 2.72
CA GLU A 79 8.73 13.43 3.26
C GLU A 79 8.47 11.96 3.61
N VAL A 80 9.48 11.11 3.42
CA VAL A 80 9.45 9.69 3.78
C VAL A 80 10.69 9.36 4.61
N ASP A 81 10.50 8.92 5.85
CA ASP A 81 11.59 8.42 6.70
C ASP A 81 11.88 6.94 6.43
N VAL A 82 10.83 6.16 6.15
CA VAL A 82 10.88 4.71 6.00
C VAL A 82 10.04 4.30 4.81
N LEU A 83 10.63 3.52 3.90
CA LEU A 83 9.94 2.89 2.78
C LEU A 83 9.86 1.38 2.99
N ILE A 84 8.65 0.83 2.91
CA ILE A 84 8.40 -0.61 2.91
C ILE A 84 7.89 -1.03 1.52
N ASN A 85 8.80 -1.61 0.73
CA ASN A 85 8.49 -2.22 -0.56
C ASN A 85 7.89 -3.62 -0.33
N ASN A 86 6.55 -3.69 -0.31
CA ASN A 86 5.80 -4.91 -0.02
C ASN A 86 4.83 -5.30 -1.16
N ALA A 87 4.43 -4.38 -2.05
CA ALA A 87 3.59 -4.72 -3.18
C ALA A 87 4.23 -5.83 -4.02
N GLY A 88 3.48 -6.89 -4.27
CA GLY A 88 3.96 -8.04 -5.01
C GLY A 88 2.84 -8.99 -5.42
N MET A 89 3.14 -9.83 -6.40
CA MET A 89 2.29 -10.94 -6.83
C MET A 89 3.15 -12.20 -6.86
N GLY A 90 2.63 -13.29 -6.30
CA GLY A 90 3.28 -14.60 -6.35
C GLY A 90 2.55 -15.52 -7.31
N PHE A 91 3.31 -16.25 -8.13
CA PHE A 91 2.80 -17.31 -8.99
C PHE A 91 3.47 -18.63 -8.59
N GLY A 92 2.71 -19.72 -8.57
CA GLY A 92 3.22 -21.05 -8.25
C GLY A 92 2.90 -22.03 -9.39
N GLY A 93 3.91 -22.76 -9.86
CA GLY A 93 3.77 -23.71 -10.96
C GLY A 93 5.12 -24.02 -11.63
N PRO A 94 5.13 -24.99 -12.58
CA PRO A 94 6.29 -25.25 -13.42
C PRO A 94 6.66 -24.00 -14.25
N ILE A 95 7.97 -23.76 -14.44
CA ILE A 95 8.47 -22.55 -15.10
C ILE A 95 7.96 -22.42 -16.54
N GLU A 96 7.80 -23.55 -17.23
CA GLU A 96 7.32 -23.66 -18.61
C GLU A 96 5.83 -23.31 -18.77
N ALA A 97 5.08 -23.26 -17.66
CA ALA A 97 3.66 -22.90 -17.68
C ALA A 97 3.41 -21.40 -17.54
N PHE A 98 4.45 -20.61 -17.25
CA PHE A 98 4.32 -19.17 -17.09
C PHE A 98 4.43 -18.44 -18.43
N SER A 99 3.54 -17.47 -18.63
CA SER A 99 3.66 -16.51 -19.72
C SER A 99 4.79 -15.52 -19.45
N SER A 100 5.36 -14.92 -20.51
CA SER A 100 6.35 -13.85 -20.36
C SER A 100 5.86 -12.69 -19.51
N ALA A 101 4.55 -12.39 -19.57
CA ALA A 101 3.92 -11.33 -18.78
C ALA A 101 3.86 -11.63 -17.27
N GLN A 102 4.08 -12.87 -16.83
CA GLN A 102 4.17 -13.22 -15.41
C GLN A 102 5.59 -13.09 -14.85
N PHE A 103 6.58 -12.84 -15.72
CA PHE A 103 7.97 -12.55 -15.34
C PHE A 103 8.31 -11.05 -15.37
N LEU A 104 7.40 -10.23 -15.91
CA LEU A 104 7.52 -8.78 -16.05
C LEU A 104 6.57 -8.08 -15.08
#